data_AF-A0A1G0IBW1-F1
#
_entry.id   AF-A0A1G0IBW1-F1
#
_cell.length_a   1.000
_cell.length_b   1.000
_cell.length_c   1.000
_cell.angle_alpha   90.00
_cell.angle_beta   90.00
_cell.angle_gamma   90.00
#
_symmetry.space_group_name_H-M   'P 1'
#
loop_
_entity.id
_entity.type
_entity.pdbx_description
1 polymer ?
#
loop_
_entity_poly.entity_id
_entity_poly.type
_entity_poly.pdbx_seq_one_letter_code
_entity_poly.pdbx_strand_id
1 'polypeptide(L)'
;MSQIDAVEAYLRQLQDRLCMALSLADGEADFVEDNWQRADGGGGRSRVLKEGDLFEQAGVGFSDVSGTSLPPSATAHRPELAGAPWRAVGVSLVLHPRNPHVPTSHANVRFFQAQPPGGEPIWWFGGGFDLTPFYPVHEDVLHWHRVARDLCAPFGSDRYAAHKAWCDRYFFLKHRNEARGVGGLFFDDLGGDIDECFAYQRAVGDGFLDAYLPIVARRRDTPYGEREREFQLYRRGRYVEFNLVWDRGTLFGLQSGGRTESILMSLPPRVRFEYGYQPEPGSPEAALQDYLAPRDWLAETPAAP
;
A
#
# COMPACT_ATOMS: atom_id res chain seq x y z
N MET A 1 14.13 -25.76 4.14
CA MET A 1 13.68 -24.36 4.37
C MET A 1 12.18 -24.42 4.49
N SER A 2 11.57 -23.86 5.54
CA SER A 2 10.10 -23.87 5.67
C SER A 2 9.49 -22.88 4.66
N GLN A 3 8.18 -23.01 4.37
CA GLN A 3 7.52 -22.09 3.42
C GLN A 3 7.65 -20.63 3.88
N ILE A 4 7.45 -20.37 5.17
CA ILE A 4 7.56 -19.01 5.70
C ILE A 4 8.98 -18.45 5.56
N ASP A 5 10.02 -19.29 5.63
CA ASP A 5 11.40 -18.85 5.41
C ASP A 5 11.66 -18.50 3.94
N ALA A 6 11.03 -19.21 3.00
CA ALA A 6 11.08 -18.86 1.57
C ALA A 6 10.39 -17.51 1.30
N VAL A 7 9.23 -17.28 1.94
CA VAL A 7 8.49 -16.02 1.85
C VAL A 7 9.31 -14.87 2.47
N GLU A 8 9.89 -15.10 3.64
CA GLU A 8 10.73 -14.14 4.36
C GLU A 8 11.95 -13.70 3.53
N ALA A 9 12.66 -14.67 2.94
CA ALA A 9 13.82 -14.40 2.09
C ALA A 9 13.44 -13.57 0.86
N TYR A 10 12.32 -13.90 0.20
CA TYR A 10 11.78 -13.10 -0.90
C TYR A 10 11.44 -11.67 -0.46
N LEU A 11 10.78 -11.51 0.68
CA LEU A 11 10.35 -10.20 1.18
C LEU A 11 11.53 -9.28 1.54
N ARG A 12 12.62 -9.82 2.10
CA ARG A 12 13.87 -9.06 2.29
C ARG A 12 14.44 -8.56 0.98
N GLN A 13 14.53 -9.44 -0.01
CA GLN A 13 15.03 -9.10 -1.35
C GLN A 13 14.10 -8.11 -2.07
N LEU A 14 12.79 -8.22 -1.86
CA LEU A 14 11.83 -7.26 -2.39
C LEU A 14 12.07 -5.87 -1.79
N GLN A 15 12.23 -5.75 -0.47
CA GLN A 15 12.56 -4.47 0.16
C GLN A 15 13.87 -3.88 -0.40
N ASP A 16 14.90 -4.71 -0.59
CA ASP A 16 16.18 -4.25 -1.16
C ASP A 16 16.01 -3.71 -2.58
N ARG A 17 15.29 -4.43 -3.46
CA ARG A 17 14.99 -3.99 -4.83
C ARG A 17 14.14 -2.74 -4.88
N LEU A 18 13.12 -2.64 -4.03
CA LEU A 18 12.27 -1.45 -3.90
C LEU A 18 13.10 -0.23 -3.50
N CYS A 19 13.89 -0.32 -2.43
CA CYS A 19 14.69 0.80 -1.96
C CYS A 19 15.72 1.23 -3.01
N MET A 20 16.41 0.28 -3.65
CA MET A 20 17.38 0.56 -4.70
C MET A 20 16.73 1.29 -5.89
N ALA A 21 15.60 0.79 -6.40
CA ALA A 21 14.92 1.40 -7.53
C ALA A 21 14.36 2.79 -7.19
N LEU A 22 13.84 2.98 -5.97
CA LEU A 22 13.30 4.25 -5.51
C LEU A 22 14.39 5.30 -5.26
N SER A 23 15.53 4.92 -4.68
CA SER A 23 16.69 5.82 -4.55
C SER A 23 17.24 6.24 -5.91
N LEU A 24 17.34 5.32 -6.87
CA LEU A 24 17.73 5.65 -8.25
C LEU A 24 16.73 6.61 -8.93
N ALA A 25 15.43 6.43 -8.67
CA ALA A 25 14.41 7.34 -9.18
C ALA A 25 14.48 8.72 -8.51
N ASP A 26 14.85 8.80 -7.23
CA ASP A 26 15.02 10.06 -6.51
C ASP A 26 16.23 10.84 -7.07
N GLY A 27 17.40 10.19 -7.12
CA GLY A 27 18.65 10.76 -7.59
C GLY A 27 19.77 10.58 -6.56
N GLU A 28 19.82 11.47 -5.57
CA GLU A 28 20.91 11.54 -4.58
C GLU A 28 20.51 11.10 -3.16
N ALA A 29 19.21 10.92 -2.88
CA ALA A 29 18.74 10.56 -1.55
C ALA A 29 18.69 9.04 -1.31
N ASP A 30 19.29 8.62 -0.20
CA ASP A 30 19.31 7.23 0.24
C ASP A 30 18.33 6.96 1.39
N PHE A 31 17.85 5.73 1.45
CA PHE A 31 17.08 5.24 2.59
C PHE A 31 17.97 5.05 3.81
N VAL A 32 17.59 5.67 4.93
CA VAL A 32 18.19 5.41 6.24
C VAL A 32 17.55 4.15 6.82
N GLU A 33 18.38 3.17 7.17
CA GLU A 33 17.96 1.90 7.74
C GLU A 33 17.95 1.92 9.27
N ASP A 34 16.84 1.45 9.85
CA ASP A 34 16.68 1.20 11.28
C ASP A 34 16.25 -0.25 11.50
N ASN A 35 17.15 -1.03 12.12
CA ASN A 35 16.90 -2.42 12.49
C ASN A 35 16.41 -2.49 13.94
N TRP A 36 15.31 -3.20 14.16
CA TRP A 36 14.66 -3.27 15.47
C TRP A 36 14.20 -4.68 15.79
N GLN A 37 14.04 -4.95 17.09
CA GLN A 37 13.56 -6.23 17.62
C GLN A 37 12.36 -6.00 18.54
N ARG A 38 11.50 -7.00 18.67
CA ARG A 38 10.39 -7.00 19.62
C ARG A 38 10.72 -7.88 20.82
N ALA A 39 10.33 -7.43 22.00
CA ALA A 39 10.42 -8.24 23.22
C ALA A 39 9.65 -9.56 23.10
N ASP A 40 8.50 -9.56 22.42
CA ASP A 40 7.64 -10.74 22.25
C ASP A 40 8.11 -11.72 21.17
N GLY A 41 9.14 -11.35 20.39
CA GLY A 41 9.71 -12.17 19.33
C GLY A 41 9.70 -11.52 17.95
N GLY A 42 10.79 -11.75 17.21
CA GLY A 42 11.01 -11.19 15.88
C GLY A 42 11.46 -9.73 15.91
N GLY A 43 11.18 -8.99 14.83
CA GLY A 43 11.65 -7.64 14.62
C GLY A 43 11.36 -7.14 13.21
N GLY A 44 12.21 -6.24 12.72
CA GLY A 44 12.08 -5.71 11.38
C GLY A 44 13.21 -4.78 10.97
N ARG A 45 13.10 -4.32 9.73
CA ARG A 45 14.03 -3.40 9.08
C ARG A 45 13.20 -2.29 8.46
N SER A 46 13.21 -1.13 9.08
CA SER A 46 12.55 0.06 8.55
C SER A 46 13.53 0.84 7.70
N ARG A 47 13.15 1.23 6.49
CA ARG A 47 13.95 2.09 5.62
C ARG A 47 13.16 3.33 5.29
N VAL A 48 13.72 4.50 5.61
CA VAL A 48 13.04 5.79 5.39
C VAL A 48 13.95 6.76 4.66
N LEU A 49 13.45 7.34 3.58
CA LEU A 49 14.03 8.46 2.85
C LEU A 49 13.20 9.71 3.17
N LYS A 50 13.86 10.81 3.49
CA LYS A 50 13.22 12.09 3.82
C LYS A 50 13.92 13.21 3.07
N GLU A 51 13.13 14.21 2.67
CA GLU A 51 13.63 15.41 1.98
C GLU A 51 14.45 15.10 0.72
N GLY A 52 14.04 14.09 -0.05
CA GLY A 52 14.57 13.82 -1.39
C GLY A 52 14.08 14.82 -2.42
N ASP A 53 14.65 14.71 -3.62
CA ASP A 53 14.32 15.54 -4.77
C ASP A 53 12.95 15.14 -5.35
N LEU A 54 12.70 13.83 -5.44
CA LEU A 54 11.43 13.28 -5.87
C LEU A 54 10.50 13.03 -4.68
N PHE A 55 10.97 12.28 -3.69
CA PHE A 55 10.19 11.87 -2.53
C PHE A 55 10.43 12.82 -1.36
N GLU A 56 9.41 13.59 -1.01
CA GLU A 56 9.45 14.38 0.22
C GLU A 56 9.55 13.47 1.45
N GLN A 57 8.86 12.33 1.41
CA GLN A 57 9.08 11.22 2.32
C GLN A 57 8.72 9.89 1.63
N ALA A 58 9.57 8.89 1.79
CA ALA A 58 9.30 7.52 1.37
C ALA A 58 9.68 6.55 2.47
N GLY A 59 8.80 5.58 2.73
CA GLY A 59 9.02 4.56 3.74
C GLY A 59 8.80 3.18 3.17
N VAL A 60 9.75 2.26 3.39
CA VAL A 60 9.65 0.84 3.04
C VAL A 60 10.01 0.02 4.27
N GLY A 61 9.01 -0.54 4.93
CA GLY A 61 9.17 -1.37 6.13
C GLY A 61 9.13 -2.86 5.80
N PHE A 62 10.07 -3.61 6.35
CA PHE A 62 10.01 -5.07 6.45
C PHE A 62 9.81 -5.46 7.91
N SER A 63 8.96 -6.44 8.16
CA SER A 63 8.75 -7.02 9.49
C SER A 63 8.67 -8.53 9.42
N ASP A 64 9.30 -9.20 10.38
CA ASP A 64 9.16 -10.61 10.68
C ASP A 64 8.93 -10.74 12.19
N VAL A 65 7.67 -10.89 12.58
CA VAL A 65 7.25 -10.83 13.98
C VAL A 65 6.53 -12.10 14.36
N SER A 66 6.70 -12.52 15.60
CA SER A 66 6.08 -13.73 16.13
C SER A 66 5.55 -13.51 17.53
N GLY A 67 4.69 -14.41 18.00
CA GLY A 67 4.22 -14.42 19.37
C GLY A 67 3.64 -15.77 19.77
N THR A 68 3.49 -15.98 21.07
CA THR A 68 2.92 -17.22 21.64
C THR A 68 1.40 -17.25 21.62
N SER A 69 0.76 -16.08 21.55
CA SER A 69 -0.70 -15.93 21.46
C SER A 69 -1.07 -14.67 20.67
N LEU A 70 -2.15 -14.73 19.90
CA LEU A 70 -2.72 -13.55 19.24
C LEU A 70 -3.43 -12.63 20.25
N PRO A 71 -3.48 -11.31 19.99
CA PRO A 71 -4.25 -10.40 20.82
C PRO A 71 -5.77 -10.68 20.71
N PRO A 72 -6.58 -10.37 21.75
CA PRO A 72 -8.01 -10.65 21.77
C PRO A 72 -8.79 -10.08 20.57
N SER A 73 -8.36 -8.93 20.04
CA SER A 73 -8.96 -8.30 18.86
C SER A 73 -8.81 -9.14 17.59
N ALA A 74 -7.71 -9.89 17.44
CA ALA A 74 -7.49 -10.79 16.31
C ALA A 74 -8.29 -12.10 16.44
N THR A 75 -8.48 -12.60 17.67
CA THR A 75 -9.21 -13.85 17.93
C THR A 75 -10.72 -13.66 18.00
N ALA A 76 -11.23 -12.44 18.17
CA ALA A 76 -12.67 -12.16 18.21
C ALA A 76 -13.41 -12.64 16.95
N HIS A 77 -12.74 -12.63 15.80
CA HIS A 77 -13.28 -13.10 14.53
C HIS A 77 -12.76 -14.49 14.12
N ARG A 78 -11.80 -15.06 14.89
CA ARG A 78 -11.19 -16.38 14.66
C ARG A 78 -10.90 -17.08 16.00
N PRO A 79 -11.94 -17.54 16.72
CA PRO A 79 -11.78 -18.16 18.05
C PRO A 79 -10.83 -19.37 18.04
N GLU A 80 -10.74 -20.07 16.92
CA GLU A 80 -9.83 -21.20 16.69
C GLU A 80 -8.34 -20.85 16.76
N LEU A 81 -8.00 -19.56 16.66
CA LEU A 81 -6.61 -19.08 16.81
C LEU A 81 -6.27 -18.67 18.24
N ALA A 82 -7.21 -18.78 19.19
CA ALA A 82 -6.97 -18.43 20.58
C ALA A 82 -5.85 -19.29 21.18
N GLY A 83 -4.81 -18.64 21.69
CA GLY A 83 -3.66 -19.31 22.29
C GLY A 83 -2.71 -19.99 21.30
N ALA A 84 -2.90 -19.81 19.99
CA ALA A 84 -2.01 -20.36 18.97
C ALA A 84 -0.73 -19.51 18.85
N PRO A 85 0.48 -20.12 18.85
CA PRO A 85 1.68 -19.43 18.39
C PRO A 85 1.53 -19.02 16.92
N TRP A 86 2.06 -17.85 16.60
CA TRP A 86 1.89 -17.23 15.29
C TRP A 86 3.18 -16.54 14.83
N ARG A 87 3.32 -16.39 13.51
CA ARG A 87 4.38 -15.62 12.85
C ARG A 87 3.79 -14.89 11.65
N ALA A 88 4.15 -13.62 11.49
CA ALA A 88 3.75 -12.79 10.37
C ALA A 88 4.97 -12.10 9.76
N VAL A 89 5.12 -12.24 8.44
CA VAL A 89 6.17 -11.61 7.65
C VAL A 89 5.56 -10.71 6.60
N GLY A 90 6.15 -9.55 6.33
CA GLY A 90 5.61 -8.64 5.33
C GLY A 90 6.51 -7.48 4.95
N VAL A 91 6.22 -6.91 3.78
CA VAL A 91 6.73 -5.61 3.33
C VAL A 91 5.56 -4.66 3.15
N SER A 92 5.70 -3.44 3.66
CA SER A 92 4.74 -2.35 3.48
C SER A 92 5.48 -1.08 3.09
N LEU A 93 4.92 -0.31 2.15
CA LEU A 93 5.51 0.96 1.73
C LEU A 93 4.45 2.03 1.52
N VAL A 94 4.87 3.28 1.75
CA VAL A 94 4.14 4.48 1.34
C VAL A 94 5.13 5.49 0.79
N LEU A 95 4.80 6.07 -0.37
CA LEU A 95 5.63 7.04 -1.07
C LEU A 95 4.85 8.35 -1.18
N HIS A 96 5.43 9.44 -0.68
CA HIS A 96 4.88 10.79 -0.77
C HIS A 96 5.81 11.68 -1.62
N PRO A 97 5.56 11.77 -2.93
CA PRO A 97 6.32 12.66 -3.81
C PRO A 97 6.15 14.13 -3.42
N ARG A 98 7.20 14.92 -3.66
CA ARG A 98 7.19 16.38 -3.50
C ARG A 98 6.32 17.06 -4.56
N ASN A 99 6.44 16.63 -5.81
CA ASN A 99 5.70 17.17 -6.94
C ASN A 99 4.22 16.70 -6.92
N PRO A 100 3.21 17.61 -6.87
CA PRO A 100 1.78 17.27 -6.88
C PRO A 100 1.32 16.45 -8.10
N HIS A 101 2.04 16.47 -9.22
CA HIS A 101 1.71 15.69 -10.40
C HIS A 101 2.14 14.22 -10.30
N VAL A 102 2.97 13.86 -9.31
CA VAL A 102 3.32 12.47 -9.02
C VAL A 102 2.40 11.97 -7.89
N PRO A 103 1.58 10.93 -8.11
CA PRO A 103 0.67 10.41 -7.09
C PRO A 103 1.40 9.86 -5.86
N THR A 104 0.79 10.00 -4.69
CA THR A 104 1.13 9.15 -3.54
C THR A 104 0.76 7.71 -3.87
N SER A 105 1.57 6.75 -3.44
CA SER A 105 1.29 5.32 -3.66
C SER A 105 1.58 4.51 -2.41
N HIS A 106 0.83 3.42 -2.26
CA HIS A 106 1.01 2.45 -1.20
C HIS A 106 1.08 1.04 -1.79
N ALA A 107 1.87 0.16 -1.16
CA ALA A 107 1.85 -1.26 -1.45
C ALA A 107 2.13 -2.08 -0.19
N ASN A 108 1.54 -3.27 -0.14
CA ASN A 108 1.74 -4.23 0.93
C ASN A 108 1.74 -5.65 0.37
N VAL A 109 2.63 -6.51 0.87
CA VAL A 109 2.56 -7.95 0.69
C VAL A 109 2.97 -8.63 1.99
N ARG A 110 2.17 -9.59 2.45
CA ARG A 110 2.35 -10.23 3.75
C ARG A 110 1.88 -11.67 3.75
N PHE A 111 2.50 -12.46 4.61
CA PHE A 111 2.11 -13.83 4.92
C PHE A 111 1.94 -13.99 6.43
N PHE A 112 0.85 -14.63 6.83
CA PHE A 112 0.57 -14.98 8.21
C PHE A 112 0.46 -16.49 8.33
N GLN A 113 1.00 -17.04 9.41
CA GLN A 113 0.71 -18.40 9.84
C GLN A 113 0.52 -18.48 11.35
N ALA A 114 -0.36 -19.38 11.78
CA ALA A 114 -0.56 -19.76 13.17
C ALA A 114 -0.72 -21.27 13.28
N GLN A 115 -0.32 -21.82 14.42
CA GLN A 115 -0.40 -23.25 14.70
C GLN A 115 -1.29 -23.49 15.92
N PRO A 116 -2.59 -23.75 15.74
CA PRO A 116 -3.47 -24.10 16.85
C PRO A 116 -2.98 -25.37 17.57
N PRO A 117 -3.15 -25.46 18.91
CA PRO A 117 -2.82 -26.67 19.65
C PRO A 117 -3.60 -27.89 19.13
N GLY A 118 -2.90 -28.89 18.61
CA GLY A 118 -3.51 -30.12 18.09
C GLY A 118 -4.29 -29.98 16.78
N GLY A 119 -4.21 -28.83 16.11
CA GLY A 119 -4.82 -28.58 14.80
C GLY A 119 -3.79 -28.49 13.67
N GLU A 120 -4.28 -28.36 12.44
CA GLU A 120 -3.45 -28.06 11.27
C GLU A 120 -3.02 -26.58 11.26
N PRO A 121 -1.86 -26.23 10.66
CA PRO A 121 -1.45 -24.84 10.50
C PRO A 121 -2.49 -24.04 9.70
N ILE A 122 -2.87 -22.87 10.22
CA ILE A 122 -3.73 -21.91 9.52
C ILE A 122 -2.84 -20.81 8.98
N TRP A 123 -3.00 -20.49 7.71
CA TRP A 123 -2.20 -19.49 7.03
C TRP A 123 -2.99 -18.76 5.96
N TRP A 124 -2.53 -17.57 5.60
CA TRP A 124 -3.04 -16.83 4.47
C TRP A 124 -2.04 -15.77 4.01
N PHE A 125 -2.16 -15.39 2.74
CA PHE A 125 -1.50 -14.23 2.16
C PHE A 125 -2.45 -13.03 2.18
N GLY A 126 -1.86 -11.83 2.19
CA GLY A 126 -2.58 -10.58 2.00
C GLY A 126 -1.68 -9.55 1.34
N GLY A 127 -2.28 -8.53 0.74
CA GLY A 127 -1.51 -7.48 0.10
C GLY A 127 -2.29 -6.68 -0.93
N GLY A 128 -1.55 -6.02 -1.80
CA GLY A 128 -2.08 -5.13 -2.81
C GLY A 128 -1.21 -3.89 -3.01
N PHE A 129 -1.64 -3.06 -3.94
CA PHE A 129 -1.08 -1.73 -4.15
C PHE A 129 -2.18 -0.79 -4.64
N ASP A 130 -2.05 0.50 -4.31
CA ASP A 130 -3.03 1.52 -4.70
C ASP A 130 -2.39 2.88 -4.97
N LEU A 131 -3.06 3.67 -5.81
CA LEU A 131 -2.58 4.96 -6.31
C LEU A 131 -3.50 6.10 -5.86
N THR A 132 -2.91 7.14 -5.27
CA THR A 132 -3.59 8.33 -4.73
C THR A 132 -3.11 9.60 -5.44
N PRO A 133 -3.72 9.97 -6.58
CA PRO A 133 -3.34 11.18 -7.32
C PRO A 133 -3.89 12.45 -6.67
N PHE A 134 -3.22 13.58 -6.99
CA PHE A 134 -3.71 14.92 -6.68
C PHE A 134 -4.23 15.60 -7.96
N TYR A 135 -3.43 15.54 -9.03
CA TYR A 135 -3.80 15.96 -10.38
C TYR A 135 -3.78 14.72 -11.30
N PRO A 136 -4.90 13.98 -11.42
CA PRO A 136 -4.91 12.72 -12.12
C PRO A 136 -4.73 12.91 -13.62
N VAL A 137 -3.89 12.07 -14.25
CA VAL A 137 -3.81 11.93 -15.70
C VAL A 137 -4.40 10.58 -16.07
N HIS A 138 -5.43 10.58 -16.93
CA HIS A 138 -6.20 9.38 -17.25
C HIS A 138 -5.33 8.24 -17.80
N GLU A 139 -4.33 8.55 -18.63
CA GLU A 139 -3.37 7.58 -19.14
C GLU A 139 -2.58 6.86 -18.03
N ASP A 140 -2.22 7.57 -16.95
CA ASP A 140 -1.51 6.95 -15.82
C ASP A 140 -2.41 6.00 -15.04
N VAL A 141 -3.69 6.36 -14.89
CA VAL A 141 -4.69 5.49 -14.26
C VAL A 141 -4.89 4.23 -15.10
N LEU A 142 -4.98 4.36 -16.43
CA LEU A 142 -5.06 3.20 -17.33
C LEU A 142 -3.80 2.34 -17.27
N HIS A 143 -2.60 2.94 -17.28
CA HIS A 143 -1.33 2.21 -17.12
C HIS A 143 -1.31 1.40 -15.83
N TRP A 144 -1.61 2.05 -14.70
CA TRP A 144 -1.66 1.43 -13.37
C TRP A 144 -2.57 0.19 -13.34
N HIS A 145 -3.79 0.33 -13.85
CA HIS A 145 -4.78 -0.75 -13.86
C HIS A 145 -4.49 -1.82 -14.92
N ARG A 146 -3.82 -1.50 -16.03
CA ARG A 146 -3.37 -2.50 -17.02
C ARG A 146 -2.27 -3.39 -16.44
N VAL A 147 -1.26 -2.81 -15.78
CA VAL A 147 -0.22 -3.58 -15.10
C VAL A 147 -0.84 -4.49 -14.04
N ALA A 148 -1.78 -3.97 -13.23
CA ALA A 148 -2.52 -4.75 -12.25
C ALA A 148 -3.34 -5.90 -12.86
N ARG A 149 -3.97 -5.69 -14.02
CA ARG A 149 -4.69 -6.74 -14.74
C ARG A 149 -3.73 -7.80 -15.27
N ASP A 150 -2.66 -7.37 -15.92
CA ASP A 150 -1.74 -8.26 -16.64
C ASP A 150 -0.98 -9.16 -15.68
N LEU A 151 -0.56 -8.65 -14.52
CA LEU A 151 0.04 -9.49 -13.47
C LEU A 151 -0.96 -10.47 -12.83
N CYS A 152 -2.26 -10.16 -12.85
CA CYS A 152 -3.31 -11.03 -12.32
C CYS A 152 -3.72 -12.13 -13.30
N ALA A 153 -3.56 -11.91 -14.62
CA ALA A 153 -4.08 -12.80 -15.66
C ALA A 153 -3.63 -14.28 -15.53
N PRO A 154 -2.38 -14.60 -15.15
CA PRO A 154 -1.96 -15.99 -14.95
C PRO A 154 -2.65 -16.72 -13.78
N PHE A 155 -3.31 -15.98 -12.87
CA PHE A 155 -3.89 -16.48 -11.62
C PHE A 155 -5.43 -16.53 -11.65
N GLY A 156 -5.99 -16.55 -12.86
CA GLY A 156 -7.43 -16.61 -13.14
C GLY A 156 -7.98 -15.33 -13.76
N SER A 157 -8.95 -15.48 -14.67
CA SER A 157 -9.57 -14.36 -15.41
C SER A 157 -10.22 -13.32 -14.50
N ASP A 158 -10.75 -13.76 -13.36
CA ASP A 158 -11.57 -12.93 -12.47
C ASP A 158 -10.73 -12.28 -11.35
N ARG A 159 -9.43 -12.63 -11.26
CA ARG A 159 -8.54 -12.24 -10.16
C ARG A 159 -8.43 -10.71 -10.05
N TYR A 160 -8.18 -10.05 -11.17
CA TYR A 160 -8.10 -8.58 -11.22
C TYR A 160 -9.44 -7.95 -10.80
N ALA A 161 -10.55 -8.40 -11.39
CA ALA A 161 -11.87 -7.84 -11.10
C ALA A 161 -12.22 -7.95 -9.61
N ALA A 162 -11.97 -9.11 -8.99
CA ALA A 162 -12.24 -9.35 -7.58
C ALA A 162 -11.39 -8.44 -6.66
N HIS A 163 -10.08 -8.41 -6.87
CA HIS A 163 -9.15 -7.68 -6.00
C HIS A 163 -9.20 -6.17 -6.23
N LYS A 164 -9.50 -5.72 -7.45
CA LYS A 164 -9.77 -4.32 -7.75
C LYS A 164 -11.05 -3.84 -7.08
N ALA A 165 -12.15 -4.60 -7.21
CA ALA A 165 -13.40 -4.26 -6.53
C ALA A 165 -13.25 -4.25 -5.00
N TRP A 166 -12.39 -5.12 -4.45
CA TRP A 166 -12.06 -5.07 -3.02
C TRP A 166 -11.26 -3.82 -2.67
N CYS A 167 -10.28 -3.43 -3.48
CA CYS A 167 -9.52 -2.19 -3.31
C CYS A 167 -10.44 -0.97 -3.23
N ASP A 168 -11.42 -0.87 -4.14
CA ASP A 168 -12.41 0.21 -4.15
C ASP A 168 -13.23 0.29 -2.85
N ARG A 169 -13.65 -0.87 -2.31
CA ARG A 169 -14.44 -0.94 -1.08
C ARG A 169 -13.61 -0.68 0.18
N TYR A 170 -12.34 -1.12 0.18
CA TYR A 170 -11.46 -1.02 1.34
C TYR A 170 -10.97 0.42 1.53
N PHE A 171 -10.48 1.05 0.46
CA PHE A 171 -9.91 2.40 0.51
C PHE A 171 -10.98 3.48 0.29
N PHE A 172 -12.02 3.48 1.11
CA PHE A 172 -13.14 4.41 1.03
C PHE A 172 -13.35 5.18 2.33
N LEU A 173 -13.37 6.51 2.26
CA LEU A 173 -13.61 7.38 3.41
C LEU A 173 -15.11 7.60 3.58
N LYS A 174 -15.74 6.78 4.42
CA LYS A 174 -17.22 6.78 4.60
C LYS A 174 -17.78 8.15 5.00
N HIS A 175 -17.07 8.89 5.86
CA HIS A 175 -17.50 10.21 6.34
C HIS A 175 -17.32 11.34 5.31
N ARG A 176 -16.59 11.08 4.22
CA ARG A 176 -16.42 12.00 3.08
C ARG A 176 -17.16 11.55 1.83
N ASN A 177 -17.63 10.30 1.82
CA ASN A 177 -18.20 9.65 0.64
C ASN A 177 -17.28 9.74 -0.59
N GLU A 178 -15.98 9.53 -0.39
CA GLU A 178 -14.96 9.56 -1.44
C GLU A 178 -14.00 8.37 -1.30
N ALA A 179 -13.51 7.85 -2.43
CA ALA A 179 -12.39 6.92 -2.43
C ALA A 179 -11.10 7.65 -2.03
N ARG A 180 -10.15 6.93 -1.42
CA ARG A 180 -8.82 7.48 -1.08
C ARG A 180 -8.04 7.89 -2.32
N GLY A 181 -8.22 7.15 -3.41
CA GLY A 181 -7.55 7.34 -4.69
C GLY A 181 -8.25 6.56 -5.80
N VAL A 182 -7.51 6.22 -6.85
CA VAL A 182 -8.03 5.52 -8.05
C VAL A 182 -7.96 3.99 -7.94
N GLY A 183 -7.59 3.49 -6.76
CA GLY A 183 -7.54 2.06 -6.45
C GLY A 183 -6.31 1.35 -7.01
N GLY A 184 -6.48 0.07 -7.31
CA GLY A 184 -5.42 -0.87 -7.68
C GLY A 184 -5.86 -2.28 -7.29
N LEU A 185 -5.04 -2.98 -6.51
CA LEU A 185 -5.37 -4.31 -5.98
C LEU A 185 -5.44 -4.27 -4.46
N PHE A 186 -6.38 -5.01 -3.89
CA PHE A 186 -6.39 -5.34 -2.48
C PHE A 186 -6.89 -6.77 -2.30
N PHE A 187 -6.18 -7.55 -1.49
CA PHE A 187 -6.59 -8.88 -1.08
C PHE A 187 -6.14 -9.16 0.35
N ASP A 188 -6.93 -9.98 1.02
CA ASP A 188 -6.67 -10.52 2.34
C ASP A 188 -7.24 -11.93 2.39
N ASP A 189 -6.84 -12.72 3.38
CA ASP A 189 -7.33 -14.08 3.55
C ASP A 189 -7.17 -14.97 2.30
N LEU A 190 -6.14 -14.72 1.49
CA LEU A 190 -5.83 -15.53 0.32
C LEU A 190 -5.19 -16.85 0.75
N GLY A 191 -5.97 -17.93 0.65
CA GLY A 191 -5.53 -19.31 0.86
C GLY A 191 -5.82 -20.19 -0.37
N GLY A 192 -5.41 -21.46 -0.30
CA GLY A 192 -5.52 -22.41 -1.41
C GLY A 192 -4.23 -23.20 -1.58
N ASP A 193 -3.80 -23.42 -2.83
CA ASP A 193 -2.46 -23.91 -3.10
C ASP A 193 -1.41 -22.85 -2.70
N ILE A 194 -0.50 -23.22 -1.81
CA ILE A 194 0.42 -22.27 -1.18
C ILE A 194 1.46 -21.73 -2.15
N ASP A 195 1.84 -22.52 -3.16
CA ASP A 195 2.84 -22.13 -4.15
C ASP A 195 2.22 -21.20 -5.19
N GLU A 196 0.97 -21.43 -5.59
CA GLU A 196 0.19 -20.50 -6.41
C GLU A 196 -0.04 -19.17 -5.69
N CYS A 197 -0.44 -19.20 -4.41
CA CYS A 197 -0.66 -17.98 -3.62
C CYS A 197 0.65 -17.20 -3.42
N PHE A 198 1.76 -17.91 -3.16
CA PHE A 198 3.05 -17.26 -3.05
C PHE A 198 3.52 -16.68 -4.38
N ALA A 199 3.33 -17.37 -5.50
CA ALA A 199 3.60 -16.84 -6.83
C ALA A 199 2.77 -15.59 -7.13
N TYR A 200 1.51 -15.55 -6.74
CA TYR A 200 0.66 -14.36 -6.87
C TYR A 200 1.17 -13.19 -6.02
N GLN A 201 1.54 -13.44 -4.76
CA GLN A 201 2.14 -12.42 -3.91
C GLN A 201 3.41 -11.84 -4.55
N ARG A 202 4.26 -12.68 -5.14
CA ARG A 202 5.47 -12.22 -5.84
C ARG A 202 5.12 -11.33 -7.02
N ALA A 203 4.18 -11.75 -7.87
CA ALA A 203 3.71 -10.95 -8.99
C ALA A 203 3.18 -9.56 -8.57
N VAL A 204 2.45 -9.48 -7.45
CA VAL A 204 1.96 -8.20 -6.91
C VAL A 204 3.10 -7.34 -6.38
N GLY A 205 4.03 -7.91 -5.61
CA GLY A 205 5.16 -7.18 -5.04
C GLY A 205 6.12 -6.66 -6.11
N ASP A 206 6.43 -7.49 -7.12
CA ASP A 206 7.31 -7.14 -8.23
C ASP A 206 6.65 -6.14 -9.18
N GLY A 207 5.38 -6.34 -9.51
CA GLY A 207 4.63 -5.48 -10.44
C GLY A 207 4.36 -4.05 -9.94
N PHE A 208 4.57 -3.77 -8.64
CA PHE A 208 4.42 -2.43 -8.09
C PHE A 208 5.34 -1.41 -8.79
N LEU A 209 6.62 -1.75 -8.99
CA LEU A 209 7.57 -0.82 -9.63
C LEU A 209 7.25 -0.64 -11.12
N ASP A 210 6.81 -1.70 -11.79
CA ASP A 210 6.38 -1.65 -13.20
C ASP A 210 5.14 -0.74 -13.37
N ALA A 211 4.27 -0.70 -12.36
CA ALA A 211 3.11 0.18 -12.34
C ALA A 211 3.50 1.63 -11.99
N TYR A 212 4.36 1.84 -10.99
CA TYR A 212 4.62 3.16 -10.41
C TYR A 212 5.71 3.97 -11.11
N LEU A 213 6.87 3.37 -11.42
CA LEU A 213 8.02 4.12 -11.93
C LEU A 213 7.77 4.79 -13.30
N PRO A 214 7.02 4.19 -14.24
CA PRO A 214 6.66 4.88 -15.48
C PRO A 214 5.82 6.15 -15.25
N ILE A 215 4.95 6.14 -14.24
CA ILE A 215 4.16 7.33 -13.85
C ILE A 215 5.10 8.39 -13.28
N VAL A 216 5.98 8.01 -12.35
CA VAL A 216 7.02 8.91 -11.80
C VAL A 216 7.83 9.56 -12.90
N ALA A 217 8.38 8.77 -13.84
CA ALA A 217 9.21 9.27 -14.92
C ALA A 217 8.49 10.28 -15.82
N ARG A 218 7.19 10.07 -16.10
CA ARG A 218 6.39 11.01 -16.90
C ARG A 218 6.07 12.31 -16.19
N ARG A 219 5.98 12.30 -14.85
CA ARG A 219 5.39 13.41 -14.09
C ARG A 219 6.39 14.18 -13.23
N ARG A 220 7.55 13.59 -12.87
CA ARG A 220 8.51 14.17 -11.92
C ARG A 220 8.92 15.62 -12.23
N ASP A 221 9.06 15.96 -13.51
CA ASP A 221 9.53 17.29 -13.96
C ASP A 221 8.39 18.23 -14.37
N THR A 222 7.13 17.85 -14.12
CA THR A 222 5.99 18.71 -14.44
C THR A 222 6.03 19.96 -13.54
N PRO A 223 6.10 21.19 -14.09
CA PRO A 223 6.13 22.39 -13.28
C PRO A 223 4.87 22.54 -12.44
N TYR A 224 5.01 22.96 -11.19
CA TYR A 224 3.88 23.23 -10.30
C TYR A 224 4.11 24.52 -9.51
N GLY A 225 3.03 25.17 -9.10
CA GLY A 225 3.03 26.37 -8.27
C GLY A 225 2.50 26.16 -6.85
N GLU A 226 2.48 27.24 -6.08
CA GLU A 226 2.00 27.23 -4.68
C GLU A 226 0.55 26.74 -4.58
N ARG A 227 -0.31 27.11 -5.53
CA ARG A 227 -1.71 26.65 -5.59
C ARG A 227 -1.81 25.12 -5.58
N GLU A 228 -0.99 24.47 -6.42
CA GLU A 228 -1.02 23.01 -6.57
C GLU A 228 -0.41 22.31 -5.37
N ARG A 229 0.62 22.94 -4.78
CA ARG A 229 1.23 22.48 -3.55
C ARG A 229 0.26 22.55 -2.36
N GLU A 230 -0.47 23.65 -2.21
CA GLU A 230 -1.47 23.82 -1.14
C GLU A 230 -2.65 22.85 -1.28
N PHE A 231 -3.06 22.54 -2.52
CA PHE A 231 -4.05 21.50 -2.78
C PHE A 231 -3.51 20.09 -2.46
N GLN A 232 -2.26 19.78 -2.82
CA GLN A 232 -1.62 18.53 -2.45
C GLN A 232 -1.60 18.33 -0.93
N LEU A 233 -1.20 19.36 -0.17
CA LEU A 233 -1.18 19.31 1.30
C LEU A 233 -2.59 19.12 1.89
N TYR A 234 -3.60 19.76 1.29
CA TYR A 234 -5.00 19.55 1.66
C TYR A 234 -5.46 18.10 1.41
N ARG A 235 -5.18 17.55 0.23
CA ARG A 235 -5.53 16.17 -0.12
C ARG A 235 -4.75 15.14 0.69
N ARG A 236 -3.51 15.41 1.07
CA ARG A 236 -2.76 14.59 2.05
C ARG A 236 -3.45 14.53 3.42
N GLY A 237 -4.22 15.56 3.79
CA GLY A 237 -5.11 15.50 4.96
C GLY A 237 -6.12 14.35 4.88
N ARG A 238 -6.66 14.03 3.70
CA ARG A 238 -7.54 12.86 3.50
C ARG A 238 -6.81 11.53 3.64
N TYR A 239 -5.55 11.48 3.23
CA TYR A 239 -4.71 10.31 3.45
C TYR A 239 -4.53 10.03 4.95
N VAL A 240 -4.29 11.08 5.75
CA VAL A 240 -4.25 10.99 7.22
C VAL A 240 -5.60 10.57 7.81
N GLU A 241 -6.70 11.18 7.35
CA GLU A 241 -8.06 10.80 7.78
C GLU A 241 -8.31 9.30 7.55
N PHE A 242 -7.91 8.75 6.40
CA PHE A 242 -8.07 7.33 6.14
C PHE A 242 -7.23 6.47 7.09
N ASN A 243 -5.92 6.73 7.19
CA ASN A 243 -5.02 5.87 7.97
C ASN A 243 -5.36 5.89 9.46
N LEU A 244 -5.80 7.02 10.01
CA LEU A 244 -6.08 7.14 11.44
C LEU A 244 -7.52 6.73 11.84
N VAL A 245 -8.48 6.70 10.90
CA VAL A 245 -9.89 6.43 11.20
C VAL A 245 -10.39 5.09 10.64
N TRP A 246 -9.88 4.69 9.47
CA TRP A 246 -10.45 3.57 8.71
C TRP A 246 -9.47 2.42 8.45
N ASP A 247 -8.17 2.69 8.38
CA ASP A 247 -7.19 1.65 8.12
C ASP A 247 -7.10 0.65 9.29
N ARG A 248 -7.55 -0.59 9.03
CA ARG A 248 -7.55 -1.65 10.04
C ARG A 248 -6.13 -1.98 10.50
N GLY A 249 -5.15 -1.93 9.61
CA GLY A 249 -3.76 -2.24 9.92
C GLY A 249 -3.16 -1.24 10.92
N THR A 250 -3.31 0.04 10.64
CA THR A 250 -2.86 1.13 11.52
C THR A 250 -3.55 1.08 12.88
N LEU A 251 -4.88 0.98 12.93
CA LEU A 251 -5.63 0.93 14.18
C LEU A 251 -5.22 -0.26 15.05
N PHE A 252 -5.14 -1.46 14.44
CA PHE A 252 -4.73 -2.66 15.15
C PHE A 252 -3.30 -2.52 15.68
N GLY A 253 -2.35 -2.09 14.84
CA GLY A 253 -0.95 -1.94 15.23
C GLY A 253 -0.75 -0.98 16.40
N LEU A 254 -1.46 0.16 16.40
CA LEU A 254 -1.37 1.14 17.50
C LEU A 254 -2.02 0.60 18.79
N GLN A 255 -3.17 -0.06 18.69
CA GLN A 255 -3.89 -0.60 19.84
C GLN A 255 -3.21 -1.84 20.45
N SER A 256 -2.45 -2.60 19.66
CA SER A 256 -1.77 -3.82 20.10
C SER A 256 -0.31 -3.59 20.53
N GLY A 257 0.12 -2.33 20.70
CA GLY A 257 1.49 -2.01 21.13
C GLY A 257 2.56 -2.28 20.06
N GLY A 258 2.20 -2.24 18.77
CA GLY A 258 3.15 -2.30 17.67
C GLY A 258 4.10 -1.10 17.66
N ARG A 259 5.17 -1.16 16.86
CA ARG A 259 6.17 -0.08 16.77
C ARG A 259 5.57 1.16 16.10
N THR A 260 5.15 2.13 16.90
CA THR A 260 4.46 3.36 16.46
C THR A 260 5.15 4.05 15.28
N GLU A 261 6.46 4.27 15.36
CA GLU A 261 7.23 4.94 14.30
C GLU A 261 7.23 4.16 12.96
N SER A 262 7.12 2.83 12.99
CA SER A 262 6.99 2.04 11.76
C SER A 262 5.58 2.10 11.19
N ILE A 263 4.57 2.17 12.06
CA ILE A 263 3.15 2.21 11.65
C ILE A 263 2.82 3.59 11.05
N LEU A 264 3.25 4.66 11.72
CA LEU A 264 2.98 6.04 11.32
C LEU A 264 3.93 6.55 10.22
N MET A 265 4.90 5.75 9.79
CA MET A 265 5.68 5.99 8.58
C MET A 265 4.79 6.21 7.33
N SER A 266 3.56 5.69 7.35
CA SER A 266 2.55 5.90 6.33
C SER A 266 2.00 7.33 6.25
N LEU A 267 2.24 8.17 7.26
CA LEU A 267 1.73 9.53 7.28
C LEU A 267 2.63 10.47 6.45
N PRO A 268 2.05 11.40 5.68
CA PRO A 268 2.81 12.40 4.95
C PRO A 268 3.53 13.38 5.89
N PRO A 269 4.68 13.94 5.47
CA PRO A 269 5.50 14.82 6.31
C PRO A 269 4.81 16.17 6.61
N ARG A 270 3.94 16.61 5.69
CA ARG A 270 3.17 17.85 5.81
C ARG A 270 1.75 17.62 5.30
N VAL A 271 0.80 18.22 6.01
CA VAL A 271 -0.63 18.23 5.68
C VAL A 271 -1.25 19.58 5.97
N ARG A 272 -2.38 19.85 5.34
CA ARG A 272 -3.18 21.04 5.56
C ARG A 272 -4.62 20.62 5.81
N PHE A 273 -5.26 21.21 6.82
CA PHE A 273 -6.68 21.08 7.07
C PHE A 273 -7.30 22.47 6.95
N GLU A 274 -8.39 22.57 6.20
CA GLU A 274 -9.12 23.82 6.00
C GLU A 274 -10.62 23.56 6.14
N TYR A 275 -11.29 24.40 6.93
CA TYR A 275 -12.71 24.30 7.17
C TYR A 275 -13.50 24.71 5.93
N GLY A 276 -14.37 23.83 5.44
CA GLY A 276 -15.29 24.14 4.34
C GLY A 276 -14.62 24.38 2.98
N TYR A 277 -13.34 23.99 2.79
CA TYR A 277 -12.66 24.13 1.50
C TYR A 277 -13.43 23.46 0.37
N GLN A 278 -13.60 24.19 -0.73
CA GLN A 278 -14.15 23.70 -1.99
C GLN A 278 -13.23 24.16 -3.12
N PRO A 279 -12.81 23.26 -4.03
CA PRO A 279 -12.04 23.66 -5.19
C PRO A 279 -12.89 24.55 -6.11
N GLU A 280 -12.25 25.46 -6.84
CA GLU A 280 -12.94 26.32 -7.80
C GLU A 280 -13.62 25.47 -8.89
N PRO A 281 -14.90 25.71 -9.22
CA PRO A 281 -15.59 24.97 -10.28
C PRO A 281 -14.85 25.05 -11.62
N GLY A 282 -14.68 23.90 -12.29
CA GLY A 282 -13.97 23.81 -13.57
C GLY A 282 -12.43 23.81 -13.45
N SER A 283 -11.89 23.90 -12.23
CA SER A 283 -10.45 23.77 -12.00
C SER A 283 -9.96 22.32 -12.08
N PRO A 284 -8.65 22.08 -12.31
CA PRO A 284 -8.07 20.74 -12.20
C PRO A 284 -8.27 20.09 -10.82
N GLU A 285 -8.32 20.89 -9.75
CA GLU A 285 -8.60 20.44 -8.39
C GLU A 285 -10.02 19.89 -8.23
N ALA A 286 -11.00 20.52 -8.88
CA ALA A 286 -12.38 20.03 -8.90
C ALA A 286 -12.52 18.74 -9.72
N ALA A 287 -11.74 18.60 -10.81
CA ALA A 287 -11.75 17.42 -11.66
C ALA A 287 -11.29 16.14 -10.93
N LEU A 288 -10.51 16.25 -9.84
CA LEU A 288 -10.12 15.09 -9.03
C LEU A 288 -11.35 14.33 -8.51
N GLN A 289 -12.46 15.01 -8.22
CA GLN A 289 -13.66 14.36 -7.68
C GLN A 289 -14.22 13.25 -8.58
N ASP A 290 -14.11 13.43 -9.91
CA ASP A 290 -14.55 12.44 -10.90
C ASP A 290 -13.70 11.16 -10.87
N TYR A 291 -12.53 11.21 -10.22
CA TYR A 291 -11.63 10.07 -10.04
C TYR A 291 -11.73 9.42 -8.67
N LEU A 292 -12.37 10.06 -7.68
CA LEU A 292 -12.50 9.55 -6.31
C LEU A 292 -13.77 8.73 -6.10
N ALA A 293 -14.16 7.97 -7.13
CA ALA A 293 -15.27 7.04 -7.10
C ALA A 293 -14.86 5.72 -7.78
N PRO A 294 -15.43 4.57 -7.38
CA PRO A 294 -15.20 3.30 -8.07
C PRO A 294 -15.59 3.39 -9.55
N ARG A 295 -14.64 3.14 -10.45
CA ARG A 295 -14.83 3.19 -11.91
C ARG A 295 -14.19 2.00 -12.61
N ASP A 296 -14.79 1.52 -13.69
CA ASP A 296 -14.15 0.50 -14.53
C ASP A 296 -13.20 1.16 -15.53
N TRP A 297 -12.01 1.51 -15.04
CA TRP A 297 -10.99 2.20 -15.82
C TRP A 297 -10.66 1.49 -17.13
N LEU A 298 -10.67 0.15 -17.16
CA LEU A 298 -10.27 -0.59 -18.36
C LEU A 298 -11.37 -0.64 -19.41
N ALA A 299 -12.64 -0.51 -19.02
CA ALA A 299 -13.76 -0.35 -19.97
C ALA A 299 -13.83 1.05 -20.60
N GLU A 300 -13.14 2.04 -20.02
CA GLU A 300 -13.09 3.41 -20.54
C GLU A 300 -12.07 3.60 -21.68
N THR A 301 -11.30 2.55 -22.02
CA THR A 301 -10.47 2.56 -23.22
C THR A 301 -11.36 2.44 -24.46
N PRO A 302 -11.23 3.29 -25.49
CA PRO A 302 -11.86 3.00 -26.78
C PRO A 302 -11.37 1.63 -27.25
N ALA A 303 -12.25 0.77 -27.74
CA ALA A 303 -11.83 -0.45 -28.42
C ALA A 303 -10.73 -0.06 -29.42
N ALA A 304 -9.57 -0.72 -29.35
CA ALA A 304 -8.49 -0.46 -30.29
C ALA A 304 -9.06 -0.56 -31.73
N PRO A 305 -8.72 0.38 -32.63
CA PRO A 305 -9.23 0.38 -33.99
C PRO A 305 -8.89 -0.91 -34.75
#